data_AF-A0A0F9KLZ1-F1
#
_entry.id   AF-A0A0F9KLZ1-F1
#
_cell.length_a   1.000
_cell.length_b   1.000
_cell.length_c   1.000
_cell.angle_alpha   90.00
_cell.angle_beta   90.00
_cell.angle_gamma   90.00
#
_symmetry.space_group_name_H-M   'P 1'
#
loop_
_entity.id
_entity.type
_entity.pdbx_description
1 polymer ?
#
loop_
_entity_poly.entity_id
_entity_poly.type
_entity_poly.pdbx_seq_one_letter_code
_entity_poly.pdbx_strand_id
1 'polypeptide(L)' 'MSRIFVYDGREFPDPDPNLKVDEVRQHMSNFFPELSNAETKESKRGEDTIIEFKKRVGTKGG' A
#
# COMPACT_ATOMS: atom_id res chain seq x y z
N MET A 1 -0.36 7.93 16.44
CA MET A 1 -0.90 6.78 15.69
C MET A 1 -1.04 7.20 14.25
N SER A 2 -0.02 6.87 13.46
CA SER A 2 0.06 7.22 12.04
C SER A 2 -0.02 5.97 11.19
N ARG A 3 -0.57 6.11 9.98
CA ARG A 3 -0.58 5.06 8.96
C ARG A 3 0.63 5.28 8.07
N ILE A 4 1.44 4.25 7.92
CA ILE A 4 2.62 4.26 7.05
C ILE A 4 2.38 3.24 5.95
N PHE A 5 2.35 3.69 4.71
CA PHE A 5 2.12 2.83 3.57
C PHE A 5 3.46 2.38 3.01
N VAL A 6 3.67 1.07 2.87
CA VAL A 6 4.93 0.51 2.37
C VAL A 6 4.67 -0.11 1.01
N TYR A 7 5.40 0.34 0.00
CA TYR A 7 5.31 -0.22 -1.34
C TYR A 7 6.70 -0.37 -1.95
N ASP A 8 7.02 -1.57 -2.45
CA ASP A 8 8.31 -1.89 -3.08
C ASP A 8 9.53 -1.55 -2.18
N GLY A 9 9.37 -1.75 -0.86
CA GLY A 9 10.38 -1.42 0.15
C GLY A 9 10.52 0.08 0.46
N ARG A 10 9.65 0.93 -0.09
CA ARG A 10 9.59 2.36 0.19
C ARG A 10 8.42 2.68 1.11
N GLU A 11 8.67 3.53 2.10
CA GLU A 11 7.66 4.02 3.02
C GLU A 11 7.08 5.34 2.48
N PHE A 12 5.76 5.45 2.49
CA PHE A 12 4.98 6.57 2.05
C PHE A 12 4.13 7.06 3.23
N PRO A 13 4.08 8.39 3.46
CA PRO A 13 3.17 8.95 4.43
C PRO A 13 1.72 8.75 3.96
N ASP A 14 0.80 8.73 4.91
CA ASP A 14 -0.62 8.73 4.63
C ASP A 14 -1.03 9.96 3.81
N PRO A 15 -1.51 9.79 2.57
CA PRO A 15 -1.89 10.92 1.73
C PRO A 15 -3.15 11.62 2.25
N ASP A 16 -4.06 10.86 2.88
CA ASP A 16 -5.27 11.42 3.50
C ASP A 16 -5.77 10.48 4.62
N PRO A 17 -5.73 10.92 5.89
CA PRO A 17 -6.20 10.14 7.04
C PRO A 17 -7.70 9.80 6.99
N ASN A 18 -8.51 10.51 6.19
CA ASN A 18 -9.93 10.23 6.02
C ASN A 18 -10.19 9.09 5.04
N LEU A 19 -9.26 8.84 4.11
CA LEU A 19 -9.41 7.76 3.14
C LEU A 19 -9.18 6.41 3.80
N LYS A 20 -9.94 5.41 3.37
CA LYS A 20 -9.68 4.02 3.75
C LYS A 20 -8.44 3.53 3.03
N VAL A 21 -7.78 2.52 3.61
CA VAL A 21 -6.60 1.88 3.03
C VAL A 21 -6.81 1.44 1.57
N ASP A 22 -7.99 0.90 1.24
CA ASP A 22 -8.31 0.50 -0.14
C ASP A 22 -8.45 1.70 -1.10
N GLU A 23 -8.99 2.82 -0.63
CA GLU A 23 -9.08 4.05 -1.43
C GLU A 23 -7.70 4.70 -1.60
N VAL A 24 -6.85 4.66 -0.58
CA VAL A 24 -5.45 5.07 -0.70
C VAL A 24 -4.73 4.19 -1.73
N ARG A 25 -4.95 2.87 -1.73
CA ARG A 25 -4.40 1.96 -2.74
C ARG A 25 -4.86 2.30 -4.15
N GLN A 26 -6.15 2.56 -4.34
CA GLN A 26 -6.69 2.99 -5.63
C GLN A 26 -6.12 4.35 -6.05
N HIS A 27 -6.03 5.31 -5.15
CA HIS A 27 -5.44 6.61 -5.43
C HIS A 27 -3.97 6.48 -5.82
N MET A 28 -3.19 5.68 -5.08
CA MET A 28 -1.80 5.37 -5.42
C MET A 28 -1.70 4.61 -6.74
N SER A 29 -2.70 3.80 -7.12
CA SER A 29 -2.70 3.08 -8.40
C SER A 29 -2.79 3.98 -9.63
N ASN A 30 -3.27 5.22 -9.47
CA ASN A 30 -3.20 6.23 -10.54
C ASN A 30 -1.75 6.61 -10.88
N PHE A 31 -0.84 6.50 -9.91
CA PHE A 31 0.60 6.76 -10.08
C PHE A 31 1.40 5.46 -10.27
N PHE A 32 0.98 4.38 -9.62
CA PHE A 32 1.62 3.07 -9.59
C PHE A 32 0.63 2.00 -10.06
N PRO A 33 0.44 1.80 -11.38
CA PRO A 33 -0.61 0.94 -11.93
C PRO A 33 -0.60 -0.49 -11.35
N GLU A 34 0.56 -1.02 -10.98
CA GLU A 34 0.68 -2.32 -10.33
C GLU A 34 -0.04 -2.44 -8.98
N LEU A 35 -0.36 -1.32 -8.32
CA LEU A 35 -1.14 -1.31 -7.08
C LEU A 35 -2.63 -1.59 -7.28
N SER A 36 -3.14 -1.43 -8.51
CA SER A 36 -4.55 -1.69 -8.83
C SER A 36 -4.98 -3.11 -8.47
N ASN A 37 -4.06 -4.08 -8.54
CA ASN A 37 -4.28 -5.49 -8.15
C ASN A 37 -3.33 -5.95 -7.03
N ALA A 38 -2.70 -5.01 -6.32
CA ALA A 38 -1.85 -5.33 -5.18
C ALA A 38 -2.67 -5.86 -4.00
N GLU A 39 -2.07 -6.77 -3.25
CA GLU A 39 -2.60 -7.23 -1.98
C GLU A 39 -2.18 -6.29 -0.87
N THR A 40 -3.12 -5.97 0.01
CA THR A 40 -2.85 -5.12 1.16
C THR A 40 -2.59 -5.98 2.39
N LYS A 41 -1.49 -5.71 3.08
CA LYS A 41 -1.13 -6.37 4.34
C LYS A 41 -0.98 -5.32 5.44
N GLU A 42 -1.88 -5.37 6.40
CA GLU A 42 -1.81 -4.51 7.57
C GLU A 42 -0.98 -5.19 8.67
N SER A 43 -0.14 -4.41 9.33
CA SER A 43 0.71 -4.86 10.43
C SER A 43 0.85 -3.74 11.44
N LYS A 44 0.76 -4.06 12.74
CA LYS A 44 0.96 -3.07 13.79
C LYS A 44 2.43 -3.02 14.19
N ARG A 45 3.01 -1.82 14.24
CA ARG A 45 4.37 -1.58 14.71
C ARG A 45 4.32 -0.57 15.85
N GLY A 46 4.18 -1.09 17.07
CA GLY A 46 4.01 -0.25 18.26
C GLY A 46 2.69 0.53 18.20
N GLU A 47 2.78 1.86 18.16
CA GLU A 47 1.63 2.77 18.06
C GLU A 47 1.23 3.12 16.62
N ASP A 48 2.00 2.67 15.62
CA ASP A 48 1.75 2.95 14.22
C ASP A 48 1.22 1.72 13.47
N THR A 49 0.45 1.99 12.42
CA THR A 49 -0.07 0.95 11.52
C THR A 49 0.73 1.00 10.23
N ILE A 50 1.43 -0.09 9.95
CA ILE A 50 2.14 -0.33 8.69
C ILE A 50 1.17 -1.01 7.73
N ILE A 51 0.96 -0.41 6.57
CA ILE A 51 0.15 -0.97 5.49
C ILE A 51 1.07 -1.27 4.32
N GLU A 52 1.43 -2.54 4.14
CA GLU A 52 2.27 -2.97 3.03
C GLU A 52 1.41 -3.34 1.82
N PHE A 53 1.65 -2.69 0.70
CA PHE A 53 1.08 -3.04 -0.60
C PHE A 53 2.02 -3.97 -1.35
N LYS A 54 1.58 -5.21 -1.56
CA LYS A 54 2.34 -6.23 -2.26
C LYS A 54 1.82 -6.35 -3.69
N LYS A 55 2.60 -5.84 -4.66
CA LYS A 55 2.25 -5.99 -6.07
C LYS A 55 2.12 -7.47 -6.43
N ARG A 56 1.04 -7.84 -7.13
CA ARG A 56 0.96 -9.14 -7.80
C ARG A 56 1.88 -9.07 -9.01
N VAL A 57 3.13 -9.50 -8.85
CA VAL A 57 4.01 -9.75 -9.99
C VAL A 57 3.43 -10.98 -10.69
N GLY A 58 2.67 -10.78 -11.76
CA GLY A 58 2.31 -11.88 -12.64
C GLY A 58 3.61 -12.45 -13.20
N THR A 59 3.98 -13.66 -12.81
CA THR A 59 5.05 -14.42 -13.45
C THR A 59 4.58 -14.77 -14.86
N LYS A 60 4.69 -13.83 -15.81
CA LYS A 60 4.72 -14.17 -17.22
C LYS A 60 6.19 -14.31 -17.61
N GLY A 61 6.73 -15.49 -17.32
CA GLY A 61 8.13 -15.82 -17.56
C GLY A 61 8.38 -17.27 -17.19
N GLY A 62 8.03 -18.15 -18.12
CA GLY A 62 8.17 -19.60 -18.06
C GLY A 62 7.49 -20.21 -19.28
#